data_AF-S0G0R6-F1
#
_entry.id   AF-S0G0R6-F1
#
_cell.length_a   1.000
_cell.length_b   1.000
_cell.length_c   1.000
_cell.angle_alpha   90.00
_cell.angle_beta   90.00
_cell.angle_gamma   90.00
#
_symmetry.space_group_name_H-M   'P 1'
#
loop_
_entity.id
_entity.type
_entity.pdbx_description
1 polymer ?
#
loop_
_entity_poly.entity_id
_entity_poly.type
_entity_poly.pdbx_seq_one_letter_code
_entity_poly.pdbx_strand_id
1 'polypeptide(L)'
;MVAVSPKVKKWIDEKKDPRSAHWQAGLDKVLDLFLPDLEKGKIIPVRGMEDRDLGLFKMVLEKVDVSPAVYAAFFPQAIADAIVPPNSAEETLRIEKGKPSCKMIFFRPGEEDRIISAEISEQAYKPGADIFQSGALLGSYDYENTEDCLDGLNKVVKTHLWKKEFWLKKDYQTYTLNWFERVQYLNTAKVSVDKTFSFFHSPSLIKTHRVDGLFQLFFLLLNKQYSQIAYLESNPAWVQKVKDRDSDFCRTMAQNHILKLLNLIKDLDLMDFAGFSDGENKAFHTEFARTEEKLRDRLMHLSVKKG
;
A
#
# COMPACT_ATOMS: atom_id res chain seq x y z
N MET A 1 -17.02 -4.46 35.41
CA MET A 1 -15.71 -5.04 35.05
C MET A 1 -15.83 -5.58 33.63
N VAL A 2 -15.07 -5.03 32.68
CA VAL A 2 -14.99 -5.61 31.34
C VAL A 2 -14.15 -6.88 31.47
N ALA A 3 -14.66 -8.03 31.03
CA ALA A 3 -13.91 -9.28 31.09
C ALA A 3 -12.59 -9.13 30.32
N VAL A 4 -11.47 -9.42 30.99
CA VAL A 4 -10.14 -9.43 30.36
C VAL A 4 -10.12 -10.55 29.33
N SER A 5 -9.75 -10.24 28.09
CA SER A 5 -9.71 -11.27 27.04
C SER A 5 -8.66 -12.34 27.41
N PRO A 6 -8.86 -13.62 27.01
CA PRO A 6 -7.87 -14.68 27.28
C PRO A 6 -6.47 -14.34 26.76
N LYS A 7 -6.38 -13.63 25.63
CA LYS A 7 -5.13 -13.14 25.04
C LYS A 7 -4.40 -12.16 25.97
N VAL A 8 -5.10 -11.17 26.51
CA VAL A 8 -4.51 -10.19 27.44
C VAL A 8 -4.08 -10.86 28.74
N LYS A 9 -4.91 -11.76 29.27
CA LYS A 9 -4.56 -12.52 30.48
C LYS A 9 -3.27 -13.31 30.28
N LYS A 10 -3.15 -14.02 29.15
CA LYS A 10 -1.93 -14.75 28.79
C LYS A 10 -0.69 -13.84 28.78
N TRP A 11 -0.76 -12.68 28.14
CA TRP A 11 0.38 -11.75 28.11
C TRP A 11 0.75 -11.22 29.50
N ILE A 12 -0.24 -10.92 30.35
CA ILE A 12 0.01 -10.49 31.73
C ILE A 12 0.63 -11.62 32.55
N ASP A 13 0.16 -12.86 32.39
CA ASP A 13 0.73 -14.05 33.04
C ASP A 13 2.19 -14.29 32.56
N GLU A 14 2.50 -13.94 31.30
CA GLU A 14 3.85 -13.89 30.71
C GLU A 14 4.66 -12.64 31.14
N LYS A 15 4.20 -11.90 32.15
CA LYS A 15 4.84 -10.72 32.75
C LYS A 15 4.97 -9.50 31.82
N LYS A 16 4.12 -9.38 30.80
CA LYS A 16 4.03 -8.13 30.01
C LYS A 16 3.33 -7.04 30.84
N ASP A 17 3.66 -5.78 30.56
CA ASP A 17 2.99 -4.64 31.19
C ASP A 17 1.49 -4.66 30.85
N PRO A 18 0.57 -4.71 31.85
CA PRO A 18 -0.86 -4.78 31.60
C PRO A 18 -1.40 -3.64 30.73
N ARG A 19 -0.84 -2.45 30.84
CA ARG A 19 -1.27 -1.26 30.09
C ARG A 19 -1.00 -1.45 28.59
N SER A 20 0.22 -1.89 28.27
CA SER A 20 0.62 -2.22 26.90
C SER A 20 -0.19 -3.40 26.35
N ALA A 21 -0.43 -4.42 27.17
CA ALA A 21 -1.20 -5.60 26.77
C ALA A 21 -2.66 -5.25 26.44
N HIS A 22 -3.30 -4.42 27.27
CA HIS A 22 -4.63 -3.92 27.01
C HIS A 22 -4.69 -3.03 25.77
N TRP A 23 -3.67 -2.17 25.56
CA TRP A 23 -3.66 -1.28 24.41
C TRP A 23 -3.48 -2.04 23.09
N GLN A 24 -2.51 -2.96 23.02
CA GLN A 24 -2.36 -3.81 21.83
C GLN A 24 -3.62 -4.64 21.55
N ALA A 25 -4.27 -5.19 22.58
CA ALA A 25 -5.53 -5.92 22.38
C ALA A 25 -6.68 -5.02 21.89
N GLY A 26 -6.67 -3.73 22.22
CA GLY A 26 -7.59 -2.75 21.65
C GLY A 26 -7.32 -2.53 20.15
N LEU A 27 -6.05 -2.36 19.79
CA LEU A 27 -5.62 -2.22 18.39
C LEU A 27 -5.92 -3.47 17.55
N ASP A 28 -5.72 -4.67 18.12
CA ASP A 28 -6.09 -5.94 17.48
C ASP A 28 -7.59 -5.96 17.12
N LYS A 29 -8.47 -5.56 18.06
CA LYS A 29 -9.92 -5.48 17.80
C LYS A 29 -10.29 -4.47 16.73
N VAL A 30 -9.58 -3.33 16.67
CA VAL A 30 -9.77 -2.36 15.59
C VAL A 30 -9.37 -2.99 14.26
N LEU A 31 -8.22 -3.66 14.21
CA LEU A 31 -7.75 -4.35 13.00
C LEU A 31 -8.72 -5.44 12.56
N ASP A 32 -9.26 -6.26 13.47
CA ASP A 32 -10.24 -7.31 13.15
C ASP A 32 -11.47 -6.77 12.38
N LEU A 33 -11.89 -5.52 12.67
CA LEU A 33 -13.01 -4.88 11.99
C LEU A 33 -12.68 -4.48 10.54
N PHE A 34 -11.43 -4.11 10.25
CA PHE A 34 -11.05 -3.52 8.96
C PHE A 34 -10.19 -4.44 8.10
N LEU A 35 -9.54 -5.45 8.67
CA LEU A 35 -8.69 -6.42 7.97
C LEU A 35 -9.32 -7.02 6.71
N PRO A 36 -10.64 -7.35 6.66
CA PRO A 36 -11.27 -7.84 5.44
C PRO A 36 -11.19 -6.89 4.24
N ASP A 37 -11.12 -5.58 4.50
CA ASP A 37 -11.07 -4.53 3.48
C ASP A 37 -9.64 -4.04 3.19
N LEU A 38 -8.63 -4.54 3.93
CA LEU A 38 -7.23 -4.18 3.72
C LEU A 38 -6.52 -5.13 2.75
N GLU A 39 -5.70 -4.58 1.86
CA GLU A 39 -4.77 -5.30 1.01
C GLU A 39 -3.35 -5.22 1.58
N LYS A 40 -2.60 -6.32 1.50
CA LYS A 40 -1.20 -6.34 1.89
C LYS A 40 -0.34 -5.41 1.02
N GLY A 41 0.62 -4.75 1.64
CA GLY A 41 1.55 -3.82 1.00
C GLY A 41 0.92 -2.49 0.59
N LYS A 42 -0.29 -2.17 1.09
CA LYS A 42 -1.00 -0.94 0.78
C LYS A 42 -1.45 -0.22 2.03
N ILE A 43 -1.49 1.11 1.94
CA ILE A 43 -2.09 1.99 2.93
C ILE A 43 -3.50 2.31 2.43
N ILE A 44 -4.52 1.86 3.15
CA ILE A 44 -5.93 2.00 2.74
C ILE A 44 -6.69 2.84 3.77
N PRO A 45 -7.42 3.88 3.35
CA PRO A 45 -8.31 4.59 4.23
C PRO A 45 -9.50 3.69 4.59
N VAL A 46 -9.79 3.54 5.88
CA VAL A 46 -10.83 2.60 6.34
C VAL A 46 -12.26 3.10 6.11
N ARG A 47 -12.41 4.36 5.68
CA ARG A 47 -13.66 5.00 5.26
C ARG A 47 -13.36 6.06 4.20
N GLY A 48 -14.41 6.57 3.55
CA GLY A 48 -14.30 7.77 2.72
C GLY A 48 -13.66 8.93 3.50
N MET A 49 -12.79 9.67 2.81
CA MET A 49 -12.07 10.81 3.38
C MET A 49 -12.71 12.12 2.92
N GLU A 50 -12.65 13.13 3.80
CA GLU A 50 -12.97 14.50 3.44
C GLU A 50 -11.73 15.20 2.84
N ASP A 51 -11.93 16.33 2.14
CA ASP A 51 -10.84 17.07 1.50
C ASP A 51 -9.72 17.47 2.48
N ARG A 52 -10.07 17.71 3.75
CA ARG A 52 -9.11 18.03 4.81
C ARG A 52 -8.13 16.90 5.14
N ASP A 53 -8.55 15.64 4.98
CA ASP A 53 -7.72 14.46 5.26
C ASP A 53 -6.91 14.06 4.02
N LEU A 54 -7.39 14.41 2.83
CA LEU A 54 -6.80 14.02 1.55
C LEU A 54 -5.37 14.52 1.38
N GLY A 55 -5.07 15.75 1.83
CA GLY A 55 -3.72 16.32 1.78
C GLY A 55 -2.71 15.47 2.56
N LEU A 56 -3.04 15.18 3.83
CA LEU A 56 -2.19 14.35 4.69
C LEU A 56 -2.08 12.92 4.16
N PHE A 57 -3.18 12.33 3.68
CA PHE A 57 -3.15 10.99 3.09
C PHE A 57 -2.22 10.91 1.88
N LYS A 58 -2.21 11.92 1.00
CA LYS A 58 -1.29 11.99 -0.13
C LYS A 58 0.18 12.07 0.32
N MET A 59 0.46 12.87 1.35
CA MET A 59 1.81 12.95 1.93
C MET A 59 2.27 11.60 2.52
N VAL A 60 1.36 10.89 3.21
CA VAL A 60 1.60 9.55 3.72
C VAL A 60 1.90 8.57 2.57
N LEU A 61 1.10 8.57 1.51
CA LEU A 61 1.31 7.69 0.35
C LEU A 61 2.65 7.97 -0.35
N GLU A 62 3.07 9.23 -0.40
CA GLU A 62 4.37 9.64 -0.95
C GLU A 62 5.53 9.18 -0.07
N LYS A 63 5.46 9.38 1.25
CA LYS A 63 6.60 9.20 2.16
C LYS A 63 6.75 7.80 2.75
N VAL A 64 5.65 7.09 3.01
CA VAL A 64 5.68 5.83 3.79
C VAL A 64 5.70 4.61 2.87
N ASP A 65 6.71 3.76 3.02
CA ASP A 65 6.88 2.55 2.22
C ASP A 65 6.49 1.27 2.98
N VAL A 66 5.65 0.44 2.37
CA VAL A 66 5.01 -0.70 3.03
C VAL A 66 5.36 -1.99 2.29
N SER A 67 5.89 -2.98 3.01
CA SER A 67 6.27 -4.28 2.43
C SER A 67 5.04 -5.14 2.10
N PRO A 68 5.15 -6.11 1.17
CA PRO A 68 4.04 -7.00 0.78
C PRO A 68 3.47 -7.90 1.88
N ALA A 69 4.07 -7.92 3.07
CA ALA A 69 3.60 -8.70 4.21
C ALA A 69 2.79 -7.88 5.22
N VAL A 70 2.72 -6.56 5.04
CA VAL A 70 2.16 -5.62 6.02
C VAL A 70 0.79 -5.14 5.56
N TYR A 71 -0.18 -5.11 6.47
CA TYR A 71 -1.43 -4.39 6.30
C TYR A 71 -1.27 -2.99 6.87
N ALA A 72 -1.82 -1.97 6.21
CA ALA A 72 -1.79 -0.60 6.73
C ALA A 72 -3.15 0.08 6.55
N ALA A 73 -3.71 0.54 7.67
CA ALA A 73 -4.97 1.26 7.73
C ALA A 73 -4.70 2.74 8.04
N PHE A 74 -5.34 3.62 7.28
CA PHE A 74 -5.39 5.06 7.54
C PHE A 74 -6.76 5.42 8.09
N PHE A 75 -6.77 6.08 9.25
CA PHE A 75 -7.96 6.49 9.98
C PHE A 75 -8.08 8.02 9.89
N PRO A 76 -9.02 8.55 9.07
CA PRO A 76 -9.27 9.98 8.98
C PRO A 76 -9.79 10.56 10.30
N GLN A 77 -9.77 11.90 10.42
CA GLN A 77 -10.16 12.62 11.64
C GLN A 77 -11.53 12.20 12.18
N ALA A 78 -12.49 11.93 11.30
CA ALA A 78 -13.86 11.56 11.68
C ALA A 78 -13.96 10.29 12.56
N ILE A 79 -12.93 9.44 12.57
CA ILE A 79 -12.92 8.20 13.34
C ILE A 79 -11.66 7.98 14.18
N ALA A 80 -10.59 8.76 13.95
CA ALA A 80 -9.34 8.63 14.69
C ALA A 80 -9.55 8.80 16.20
N ASP A 81 -10.41 9.74 16.61
CA ASP A 81 -10.75 10.00 18.02
C ASP A 81 -11.45 8.83 18.74
N ALA A 82 -11.99 7.86 17.99
CA ALA A 82 -12.56 6.64 18.57
C ALA A 82 -11.47 5.61 18.95
N ILE A 83 -10.23 5.79 18.47
CA ILE A 83 -9.10 4.88 18.69
C ILE A 83 -8.16 5.54 19.70
N VAL A 84 -8.60 5.54 20.96
CA VAL A 84 -7.83 6.11 22.07
C VAL A 84 -7.24 5.02 22.94
N PRO A 85 -6.00 5.21 23.45
CA PRO A 85 -5.45 4.36 24.47
C PRO A 85 -6.39 4.23 25.66
N PRO A 86 -6.46 3.07 26.34
CA PRO A 86 -7.19 2.97 27.59
C PRO A 86 -6.58 3.93 28.63
N ASN A 87 -7.37 4.38 29.62
CA ASN A 87 -6.86 5.24 30.72
C ASN A 87 -5.66 4.63 31.44
N SER A 88 -5.51 3.31 31.39
CA SER A 88 -4.34 2.64 31.95
C SER A 88 -3.05 2.93 31.17
N ALA A 89 -3.10 3.40 29.92
CA ALA A 89 -1.96 3.62 29.03
C ALA A 89 -1.85 5.07 28.53
N GLU A 90 -2.20 6.04 29.39
CA GLU A 90 -2.20 7.48 29.08
C GLU A 90 -0.84 7.99 28.57
N GLU A 91 0.27 7.32 28.91
CA GLU A 91 1.59 7.67 28.39
C GLU A 91 1.73 7.55 26.86
N THR A 92 0.86 6.74 26.23
CA THR A 92 0.80 6.57 24.77
C THR A 92 -0.17 7.54 24.09
N LEU A 93 -0.84 8.39 24.86
CA LEU A 93 -1.62 9.49 24.30
C LEU A 93 -0.67 10.48 23.63
N ARG A 94 -0.99 10.90 22.40
CA ARG A 94 -0.16 11.83 21.59
C ARG A 94 -0.82 13.19 21.37
N ILE A 95 -2.11 13.29 21.63
CA ILE A 95 -2.93 14.47 21.42
C ILE A 95 -4.04 14.56 22.48
N GLU A 96 -4.46 15.76 22.83
CA GLU A 96 -5.62 15.97 23.69
C GLU A 96 -6.91 15.41 23.07
N LYS A 97 -7.79 14.88 23.92
CA LYS A 97 -9.06 14.31 23.47
C LYS A 97 -9.94 15.35 22.77
N GLY A 98 -10.49 14.98 21.61
CA GLY A 98 -11.39 15.82 20.81
C GLY A 98 -10.69 16.85 19.94
N LYS A 99 -9.35 16.83 19.89
CA LYS A 99 -8.58 17.58 18.90
C LYS A 99 -8.42 16.73 17.63
N PRO A 100 -8.48 17.33 16.44
CA PRO A 100 -8.40 16.58 15.20
C PRO A 100 -7.03 15.93 15.02
N SER A 101 -7.01 14.62 14.79
CA SER A 101 -5.82 13.87 14.37
C SER A 101 -6.14 12.83 13.31
N CYS A 102 -5.13 12.38 12.58
CA CYS A 102 -5.24 11.16 11.79
C CYS A 102 -4.41 10.07 12.46
N LYS A 103 -4.92 8.84 12.45
CA LYS A 103 -4.20 7.68 12.96
C LYS A 103 -3.85 6.72 11.84
N MET A 104 -2.76 5.99 12.02
CA MET A 104 -2.39 4.90 11.15
C MET A 104 -2.09 3.67 11.99
N ILE A 105 -2.59 2.53 11.54
CA ILE A 105 -2.24 1.25 12.14
C ILE A 105 -1.57 0.40 11.07
N PHE A 106 -0.32 0.04 11.31
CA PHE A 106 0.42 -0.91 10.48
C PHE A 106 0.49 -2.24 11.23
N PHE A 107 0.17 -3.32 10.54
CA PHE A 107 0.11 -4.64 11.12
C PHE A 107 0.89 -5.64 10.28
N ARG A 108 1.83 -6.33 10.91
CA ARG A 108 2.49 -7.49 10.34
C ARG A 108 2.05 -8.74 11.11
N PRO A 109 1.25 -9.63 10.50
CA PRO A 109 0.97 -10.93 11.08
C PRO A 109 2.24 -11.79 11.09
N GLY A 110 2.37 -12.67 12.08
CA GLY A 110 3.48 -13.60 12.18
C GLY A 110 3.37 -14.51 13.40
N GLU A 111 4.46 -15.20 13.76
CA GLU A 111 4.55 -15.92 15.04
C GLU A 111 4.32 -14.98 16.22
N GLU A 112 4.82 -13.75 16.09
CA GLU A 112 4.52 -12.64 16.98
C GLU A 112 3.92 -11.50 16.17
N ASP A 113 2.64 -11.23 16.41
CA ASP A 113 1.91 -10.10 15.84
C ASP A 113 2.60 -8.80 16.23
N ARG A 114 2.96 -8.00 15.22
CA ARG A 114 3.59 -6.70 15.42
C ARG A 114 2.69 -5.60 14.87
N ILE A 115 2.41 -4.61 15.72
CA ILE A 115 1.57 -3.46 15.41
C ILE A 115 2.36 -2.18 15.60
N ILE A 116 2.25 -1.25 14.67
CA ILE A 116 2.66 0.14 14.85
C ILE A 116 1.40 0.99 14.82
N SER A 117 1.15 1.73 15.90
CA SER A 117 0.10 2.74 15.98
C SER A 117 0.74 4.12 15.88
N ALA A 118 0.50 4.82 14.79
CA ALA A 118 0.98 6.18 14.59
C ALA A 118 -0.16 7.19 14.67
N GLU A 119 0.12 8.36 15.21
CA GLU A 119 -0.82 9.47 15.28
C GLU A 119 -0.14 10.75 14.81
N ILE A 120 -0.77 11.40 13.83
CA ILE A 120 -0.23 12.52 13.08
C ILE A 120 -1.25 13.67 13.15
N SER A 121 -0.81 14.81 13.69
CA SER A 121 -1.59 16.04 13.77
C SER A 121 -0.68 17.24 14.07
N GLU A 122 -0.99 18.40 13.51
CA GLU A 122 -0.39 19.68 13.90
C GLU A 122 -0.73 20.09 15.35
N GLN A 123 -1.75 19.47 15.95
CA GLN A 123 -2.16 19.74 17.34
C GLN A 123 -1.65 18.67 18.32
N ALA A 124 -0.93 17.66 17.83
CA ALA A 124 -0.31 16.67 18.70
C ALA A 124 0.89 17.31 19.45
N TYR A 125 0.97 17.09 20.76
CA TYR A 125 2.14 17.52 21.54
C TYR A 125 3.35 16.59 21.33
N LYS A 126 3.12 15.38 20.80
CA LYS A 126 4.16 14.43 20.38
C LYS A 126 3.68 13.56 19.19
N PRO A 127 3.55 14.11 17.97
CA PRO A 127 3.27 13.28 16.80
C PRO A 127 4.29 12.15 16.71
N GLY A 128 3.85 10.94 16.32
CA GLY A 128 4.76 9.80 16.31
C GLY A 128 4.07 8.45 16.32
N ALA A 129 4.81 7.44 16.76
CA ALA A 129 4.39 6.05 16.65
C ALA A 129 4.82 5.17 17.83
N ASP A 130 3.91 4.31 18.26
CA ASP A 130 4.12 3.29 19.30
C ASP A 130 4.17 1.90 18.67
N ILE A 131 5.11 1.06 19.13
CA ILE A 131 5.38 -0.25 18.56
C ILE A 131 5.03 -1.33 19.55
N PHE A 132 4.11 -2.21 19.18
CA PHE A 132 3.64 -3.30 20.01
C PHE A 132 4.00 -4.64 19.42
N GLN A 133 4.34 -5.60 20.28
CA GLN A 133 4.51 -6.99 19.92
C GLN A 133 4.09 -7.90 21.06
N SER A 134 3.15 -8.82 20.78
CA SER A 134 2.69 -9.83 21.75
C SER A 134 2.40 -9.26 23.15
N GLY A 135 1.66 -8.15 23.22
CA GLY A 135 1.25 -7.46 24.44
C GLY A 135 2.28 -6.50 25.04
N ALA A 136 3.47 -6.38 24.47
CA ALA A 136 4.53 -5.50 24.96
C ALA A 136 4.69 -4.25 24.10
N LEU A 137 4.86 -3.08 24.73
CA LEU A 137 5.38 -1.88 24.07
C LEU A 137 6.89 -2.04 23.90
N LEU A 138 7.35 -2.18 22.65
CA LEU A 138 8.76 -2.29 22.32
C LEU A 138 9.46 -0.94 22.30
N GLY A 139 8.73 0.13 22.05
CA GLY A 139 9.26 1.50 22.02
C GLY A 139 8.26 2.50 21.46
N SER A 140 8.53 3.77 21.74
CA SER A 140 7.79 4.92 21.23
C SER A 140 8.75 5.83 20.47
N TYR A 141 8.31 6.35 19.34
CA TYR A 141 9.02 7.36 18.55
C TYR A 141 8.21 8.64 18.59
N ASP A 142 8.80 9.69 19.13
CA ASP A 142 8.16 11.00 19.28
C ASP A 142 8.93 12.02 18.43
N TYR A 143 8.20 12.88 17.73
CA TYR A 143 8.75 13.87 16.82
C TYR A 143 8.23 15.27 17.17
N GLU A 144 8.93 16.29 16.70
CA GLU A 144 8.59 17.69 16.98
C GLU A 144 7.38 18.18 16.18
N ASN A 145 7.20 17.68 14.95
CA ASN A 145 6.15 18.11 14.03
C ASN A 145 5.71 16.99 13.08
N THR A 146 4.65 17.23 12.32
CA THR A 146 4.08 16.29 11.34
C THR A 146 5.07 15.86 10.27
N GLU A 147 5.89 16.78 9.75
CA GLU A 147 6.80 16.49 8.65
C GLU A 147 7.90 15.51 9.08
N ASP A 148 8.55 15.80 10.22
CA ASP A 148 9.55 14.93 10.84
C ASP A 148 8.94 13.57 11.21
N CYS A 149 7.71 13.58 11.70
CA CYS A 149 6.98 12.35 11.99
C CYS A 149 6.80 11.48 10.75
N LEU A 150 6.44 12.05 9.60
CA LEU A 150 6.27 11.28 8.36
C LEU A 150 7.59 10.73 7.83
N ASP A 151 8.66 11.52 7.89
CA ASP A 151 10.00 11.08 7.46
C ASP A 151 10.57 9.99 8.37
N GLY A 152 10.33 10.12 9.68
CA GLY A 152 10.66 9.12 10.68
C GLY A 152 9.80 7.85 10.57
N LEU A 153 8.52 7.99 10.27
CA LEU A 153 7.58 6.87 10.20
C LEU A 153 7.98 5.85 9.13
N ASN A 154 8.46 6.31 7.97
CA ASN A 154 8.97 5.40 6.93
C ASN A 154 10.13 4.53 7.45
N LYS A 155 11.06 5.13 8.20
CA LYS A 155 12.18 4.40 8.83
C LYS A 155 11.67 3.42 9.87
N VAL A 156 10.73 3.84 10.71
CA VAL A 156 10.11 3.00 11.76
C VAL A 156 9.40 1.79 11.15
N VAL A 157 8.55 1.99 10.13
CA VAL A 157 7.87 0.92 9.40
C VAL A 157 8.88 -0.04 8.77
N LYS A 158 9.92 0.48 8.11
CA LYS A 158 11.00 -0.34 7.55
C LYS A 158 11.71 -1.17 8.60
N THR A 159 12.22 -0.55 9.67
CA THR A 159 13.00 -1.24 10.70
C THR A 159 12.20 -2.32 11.39
N HIS A 160 10.92 -2.06 11.70
CA HIS A 160 10.15 -2.93 12.58
C HIS A 160 9.23 -3.90 11.86
N LEU A 161 8.72 -3.54 10.68
CA LEU A 161 7.75 -4.37 9.96
C LEU A 161 8.32 -5.04 8.71
N TRP A 162 9.41 -4.53 8.12
CA TRP A 162 10.03 -5.23 7.00
C TRP A 162 10.85 -6.40 7.55
N LYS A 163 10.25 -7.58 7.60
CA LYS A 163 10.99 -8.80 7.93
C LYS A 163 11.90 -9.10 6.73
N LYS A 164 13.20 -9.23 6.97
CA LYS A 164 14.22 -9.63 5.97
C LYS A 164 14.12 -11.13 5.61
N GLU A 165 12.90 -11.65 5.47
CA GLU A 165 12.75 -12.98 4.87
C GLU A 165 13.05 -12.90 3.37
N PHE A 166 13.38 -14.05 2.78
CA PHE A 166 13.54 -14.16 1.34
C PHE A 166 12.21 -13.87 0.66
N TRP A 167 12.10 -12.72 0.01
CA TRP A 167 10.95 -12.39 -0.83
C TRP A 167 10.92 -13.33 -2.03
N LEU A 168 9.74 -13.89 -2.29
CA LEU A 168 9.48 -14.66 -3.49
C LEU A 168 9.24 -13.71 -4.67
N LYS A 169 9.30 -14.23 -5.89
CA LYS A 169 9.00 -13.48 -7.11
C LYS A 169 7.68 -12.70 -7.02
N LYS A 170 6.65 -13.31 -6.41
CA LYS A 170 5.33 -12.68 -6.23
C LYS A 170 5.35 -11.50 -5.27
N ASP A 171 6.24 -11.52 -4.27
CA ASP A 171 6.36 -10.42 -3.30
C ASP A 171 7.01 -9.21 -3.98
N TYR A 172 8.11 -9.41 -4.72
CA TYR A 172 8.71 -8.35 -5.54
C TYR A 172 7.71 -7.76 -6.55
N GLN A 173 6.89 -8.63 -7.17
CA GLN A 173 5.84 -8.20 -8.08
C GLN A 173 4.79 -7.32 -7.39
N THR A 174 4.29 -7.77 -6.25
CA THR A 174 3.28 -7.05 -5.45
C THR A 174 3.82 -5.72 -4.95
N TYR A 175 5.05 -5.72 -4.44
CA TYR A 175 5.73 -4.53 -3.94
C TYR A 175 5.86 -3.45 -5.02
N THR A 176 6.41 -3.83 -6.18
CA THR A 176 6.63 -2.90 -7.28
C THR A 176 5.31 -2.40 -7.87
N LEU A 177 4.30 -3.26 -7.96
CA LEU A 177 2.97 -2.88 -8.42
C LEU A 177 2.33 -1.87 -7.46
N ASN A 178 2.37 -2.11 -6.15
CA ASN A 178 1.81 -1.20 -5.15
C ASN A 178 2.55 0.16 -5.13
N TRP A 179 3.86 0.17 -5.34
CA TRP A 179 4.61 1.42 -5.55
C TRP A 179 4.11 2.17 -6.79
N PHE A 180 4.01 1.49 -7.93
CA PHE A 180 3.63 2.14 -9.17
C PHE A 180 2.17 2.63 -9.15
N GLU A 181 1.24 1.89 -8.52
CA GLU A 181 -0.14 2.35 -8.28
C GLU A 181 -0.15 3.69 -7.53
N ARG A 182 0.73 3.88 -6.53
CA ARG A 182 0.88 5.17 -5.81
C ARG A 182 1.46 6.27 -6.69
N VAL A 183 2.47 5.95 -7.50
CA VAL A 183 3.04 6.89 -8.50
C VAL A 183 1.96 7.37 -9.47
N GLN A 184 1.10 6.48 -9.96
CA GLN A 184 -0.02 6.85 -10.82
C GLN A 184 -1.05 7.72 -10.11
N TYR A 185 -1.41 7.36 -8.87
CA TYR A 185 -2.41 8.09 -8.10
C TYR A 185 -1.94 9.50 -7.74
N LEU A 186 -0.67 9.66 -7.38
CA LEU A 186 -0.08 10.94 -6.97
C LEU A 186 0.50 11.74 -8.14
N ASN A 187 0.69 11.12 -9.30
CA ASN A 187 1.34 11.69 -10.47
C ASN A 187 2.71 12.32 -10.14
N THR A 188 3.56 11.58 -9.43
CA THR A 188 4.87 12.05 -8.95
C THR A 188 5.88 10.91 -8.88
N ALA A 189 7.15 11.21 -9.19
CA ALA A 189 8.27 10.30 -9.02
C ALA A 189 8.82 10.26 -7.57
N LYS A 190 8.32 11.11 -6.68
CA LYS A 190 8.81 11.26 -5.30
C LYS A 190 8.37 10.14 -4.34
N VAL A 191 7.50 9.23 -4.80
CA VAL A 191 6.97 8.14 -3.98
C VAL A 191 8.11 7.24 -3.49
N SER A 192 8.24 7.14 -2.16
CA SER A 192 9.23 6.34 -1.47
C SER A 192 9.18 4.88 -1.93
N VAL A 193 10.36 4.38 -2.30
CA VAL A 193 10.58 3.00 -2.74
C VAL A 193 11.99 2.57 -2.41
N ASP A 194 12.13 1.35 -1.90
CA ASP A 194 13.39 0.66 -1.87
C ASP A 194 13.75 0.09 -3.25
N LYS A 195 14.67 0.76 -3.94
CA LYS A 195 15.13 0.36 -5.28
C LYS A 195 15.76 -1.03 -5.30
N THR A 196 16.20 -1.56 -4.16
CA THR A 196 16.77 -2.90 -4.05
C THR A 196 15.71 -4.01 -3.96
N PHE A 197 14.43 -3.65 -3.77
CA PHE A 197 13.29 -4.56 -3.73
C PHE A 197 12.28 -4.32 -4.87
N SER A 198 12.40 -3.22 -5.59
CA SER A 198 11.55 -2.92 -6.74
C SER A 198 12.14 -3.53 -8.01
N PHE A 199 11.42 -4.42 -8.69
CA PHE A 199 11.91 -5.03 -9.93
C PHE A 199 11.96 -4.02 -11.08
N PHE A 200 11.23 -2.90 -10.99
CA PHE A 200 11.34 -1.80 -11.94
C PHE A 200 12.75 -1.18 -11.91
N HIS A 201 13.32 -1.06 -10.72
CA HIS A 201 14.67 -0.51 -10.50
C HIS A 201 15.76 -1.59 -10.54
N SER A 202 15.44 -2.81 -10.11
CA SER A 202 16.34 -3.97 -10.05
C SER A 202 15.70 -5.20 -10.73
N PRO A 203 15.67 -5.26 -12.08
CA PRO A 203 14.96 -6.32 -12.83
C PRO A 203 15.45 -7.75 -12.54
N SER A 204 16.69 -7.91 -12.09
CA SER A 204 17.26 -9.20 -11.71
C SER A 204 16.49 -9.90 -10.57
N LEU A 205 15.76 -9.16 -9.72
CA LEU A 205 14.92 -9.69 -8.63
C LEU A 205 13.88 -10.70 -9.12
N ILE A 206 13.44 -10.57 -10.37
CA ILE A 206 12.48 -11.49 -11.00
C ILE A 206 13.07 -12.22 -12.21
N LYS A 207 14.41 -12.21 -12.33
CA LYS A 207 15.20 -12.82 -13.41
C LYS A 207 14.87 -12.24 -14.79
N THR A 208 14.76 -10.92 -14.89
CA THR A 208 14.50 -10.21 -16.14
C THR A 208 15.49 -9.04 -16.37
N HIS A 209 15.39 -8.36 -17.51
CA HIS A 209 16.08 -7.13 -17.87
C HIS A 209 15.13 -5.92 -17.84
N ARG A 210 15.65 -4.69 -17.89
CA ARG A 210 14.84 -3.47 -17.66
C ARG A 210 13.63 -3.30 -18.59
N VAL A 211 13.79 -3.61 -19.88
CA VAL A 211 12.69 -3.54 -20.85
C VAL A 211 11.59 -4.56 -20.57
N ASP A 212 11.92 -5.84 -20.34
CA ASP A 212 10.91 -6.87 -20.02
C ASP A 212 10.29 -6.62 -18.63
N GLY A 213 11.07 -6.11 -17.67
CA GLY A 213 10.56 -5.61 -16.38
C GLY A 213 9.50 -4.52 -16.55
N LEU A 214 9.75 -3.50 -17.39
CA LEU A 214 8.78 -2.43 -17.69
C LEU A 214 7.45 -2.99 -18.20
N PHE A 215 7.50 -3.84 -19.23
CA PHE A 215 6.30 -4.40 -19.83
C PHE A 215 5.61 -5.44 -18.93
N GLN A 216 6.37 -6.14 -18.09
CA GLN A 216 5.81 -6.98 -17.05
C GLN A 216 5.03 -6.17 -16.01
N LEU A 217 5.52 -4.99 -15.60
CA LEU A 217 4.79 -4.08 -14.73
C LEU A 217 3.46 -3.65 -15.37
N PHE A 218 3.49 -3.24 -16.64
CA PHE A 218 2.29 -2.84 -17.38
C PHE A 218 1.28 -3.98 -17.49
N PHE A 219 1.74 -5.17 -17.84
CA PHE A 219 0.87 -6.34 -17.91
C PHE A 219 0.21 -6.63 -16.56
N LEU A 220 0.97 -6.66 -15.46
CA LEU A 220 0.44 -6.94 -14.12
C LEU A 220 -0.60 -5.91 -13.69
N LEU A 221 -0.31 -4.62 -13.91
CA LEU A 221 -1.21 -3.52 -13.56
C LEU A 221 -2.51 -3.57 -14.37
N LEU A 222 -2.41 -3.64 -15.70
CA LEU A 222 -3.58 -3.61 -16.59
C LEU A 222 -4.42 -4.88 -16.44
N ASN A 223 -3.78 -6.05 -16.27
CA ASN A 223 -4.50 -7.30 -16.00
C ASN A 223 -5.29 -7.24 -14.68
N LYS A 224 -4.73 -6.60 -13.64
CA LYS A 224 -5.44 -6.36 -12.37
C LYS A 224 -6.66 -5.46 -12.59
N GLN A 225 -6.48 -4.33 -13.28
CA GLN A 225 -7.57 -3.39 -13.59
C GLN A 225 -8.69 -4.04 -14.39
N TYR A 226 -8.36 -4.78 -15.45
CA TYR A 226 -9.37 -5.45 -16.28
C TYR A 226 -10.12 -6.56 -15.54
N SER A 227 -9.50 -7.15 -14.51
CA SER A 227 -10.16 -8.17 -13.68
C SER A 227 -11.16 -7.55 -12.70
N GLN A 228 -11.12 -6.24 -12.47
CA GLN A 228 -12.12 -5.51 -11.70
C GLN A 228 -13.26 -5.12 -12.64
N ILE A 229 -14.35 -5.89 -12.62
CA ILE A 229 -15.51 -5.72 -13.52
C ILE A 229 -16.02 -4.26 -13.53
N ALA A 230 -16.04 -3.61 -12.35
CA ALA A 230 -16.43 -2.20 -12.20
C ALA A 230 -15.62 -1.22 -13.08
N TYR A 231 -14.35 -1.52 -13.37
CA TYR A 231 -13.52 -0.71 -14.26
C TYR A 231 -14.07 -0.71 -15.69
N LEU A 232 -14.47 -1.88 -16.20
CA LEU A 232 -15.06 -1.99 -17.53
C LEU A 232 -16.49 -1.46 -17.56
N GLU A 233 -17.27 -1.73 -16.51
CA GLU A 233 -18.66 -1.27 -16.38
C GLU A 233 -18.81 0.24 -16.25
N SER A 234 -17.74 0.95 -15.87
CA SER A 234 -17.71 2.42 -15.92
C SER A 234 -17.91 2.99 -17.33
N ASN A 235 -17.75 2.16 -18.38
CA ASN A 235 -18.04 2.51 -19.75
C ASN A 235 -18.89 1.42 -20.45
N PRO A 236 -20.23 1.61 -20.54
CA PRO A 236 -21.13 0.63 -21.14
C PRO A 236 -20.77 0.25 -22.60
N ALA A 237 -20.19 1.18 -23.37
CA ALA A 237 -19.76 0.91 -24.73
C ALA A 237 -18.58 -0.08 -24.78
N TRP A 238 -17.67 0.00 -23.80
CA TRP A 238 -16.56 -0.94 -23.68
C TRP A 238 -17.05 -2.34 -23.31
N VAL A 239 -18.00 -2.43 -22.38
CA VAL A 239 -18.59 -3.71 -21.96
C VAL A 239 -19.17 -4.46 -23.15
N GLN A 240 -19.96 -3.78 -23.99
CA GLN A 240 -20.58 -4.43 -25.15
C GLN A 240 -19.51 -4.93 -26.13
N LYS A 241 -18.51 -4.10 -26.46
CA LYS A 241 -17.41 -4.48 -27.36
C LYS A 241 -16.57 -5.65 -26.84
N VAL A 242 -16.30 -5.70 -25.54
CA VAL A 242 -15.61 -6.83 -24.91
C VAL A 242 -16.48 -8.09 -24.93
N LYS A 243 -17.79 -7.98 -24.66
CA LYS A 243 -18.75 -9.09 -24.78
C LYS A 243 -18.84 -9.64 -26.19
N ASP A 244 -18.82 -8.76 -27.18
CA ASP A 244 -18.84 -9.11 -28.61
C ASP A 244 -17.51 -9.71 -29.08
N ARG A 245 -16.49 -9.72 -28.21
CA ARG A 245 -15.13 -10.17 -28.55
C ARG A 245 -14.60 -9.42 -29.77
N ASP A 246 -14.82 -8.11 -29.81
CA ASP A 246 -14.27 -7.25 -30.84
C ASP A 246 -12.75 -7.17 -30.66
N SER A 247 -12.03 -7.94 -31.48
CA SER A 247 -10.57 -8.08 -31.41
C SER A 247 -9.85 -6.75 -31.64
N ASP A 248 -10.32 -5.96 -32.61
CA ASP A 248 -9.68 -4.69 -32.96
C ASP A 248 -9.90 -3.65 -31.87
N PHE A 249 -11.10 -3.63 -31.28
CA PHE A 249 -11.36 -2.83 -30.09
C PHE A 249 -10.47 -3.24 -28.90
N CYS A 250 -10.40 -4.53 -28.57
CA CYS A 250 -9.60 -5.03 -27.45
C CYS A 250 -8.10 -4.72 -27.64
N ARG A 251 -7.60 -4.88 -28.88
CA ARG A 251 -6.23 -4.50 -29.24
C ARG A 251 -5.99 -3.01 -29.05
N THR A 252 -6.85 -2.17 -29.61
CA THR A 252 -6.75 -0.70 -29.52
C THR A 252 -6.79 -0.23 -28.07
N MET A 253 -7.67 -0.81 -27.25
CA MET A 253 -7.75 -0.53 -25.82
C MET A 253 -6.44 -0.89 -25.10
N ALA A 254 -5.92 -2.10 -25.33
CA ALA A 254 -4.65 -2.53 -24.74
C ALA A 254 -3.50 -1.60 -25.13
N GLN A 255 -3.39 -1.26 -26.42
CA GLN A 255 -2.37 -0.35 -26.95
C GLN A 255 -2.46 1.03 -26.30
N ASN A 256 -3.65 1.62 -26.24
CA ASN A 256 -3.86 2.94 -25.65
C ASN A 256 -3.50 2.98 -24.16
N HIS A 257 -3.85 1.93 -23.41
CA HIS A 257 -3.48 1.85 -22.00
C HIS A 257 -1.96 1.69 -21.82
N ILE A 258 -1.29 0.87 -22.63
CA ILE A 258 0.19 0.75 -22.60
C ILE A 258 0.83 2.12 -22.91
N LEU A 259 0.37 2.82 -23.96
CA LEU A 259 0.89 4.14 -24.34
C LEU A 259 0.69 5.18 -23.22
N LYS A 260 -0.46 5.16 -22.54
CA LYS A 260 -0.71 6.03 -21.38
C LYS A 260 0.29 5.78 -20.25
N LEU A 261 0.62 4.51 -19.98
CA LEU A 261 1.64 4.16 -18.97
C LEU A 261 3.05 4.57 -19.41
N LEU A 262 3.39 4.40 -20.69
CA LEU A 262 4.68 4.85 -21.23
C LEU A 262 4.85 6.38 -21.12
N ASN A 263 3.80 7.13 -21.45
CA ASN A 263 3.82 8.59 -21.30
C ASN A 263 4.02 8.98 -19.82
N LEU A 264 3.32 8.33 -18.88
CA LEU A 264 3.56 8.58 -17.45
C LEU A 264 5.01 8.30 -17.03
N ILE A 265 5.59 7.17 -17.46
CA ILE A 265 6.99 6.83 -17.16
C ILE A 265 7.94 7.90 -17.71
N LYS A 266 7.68 8.40 -18.92
CA LYS A 266 8.47 9.43 -19.57
C LYS A 266 8.30 10.80 -18.89
N ASP A 267 7.08 11.22 -18.63
CA ASP A 267 6.76 12.54 -18.06
C ASP A 267 7.29 12.69 -16.63
N LEU A 268 7.36 11.58 -15.90
CA LEU A 268 7.92 11.53 -14.55
C LEU A 268 9.41 11.15 -14.50
N ASP A 269 10.08 11.02 -15.66
CA ASP A 269 11.49 10.64 -15.77
C ASP A 269 11.85 9.38 -14.96
N LEU A 270 10.97 8.38 -15.00
CA LEU A 270 11.13 7.14 -14.24
C LEU A 270 12.08 6.15 -14.96
N MET A 271 12.32 6.34 -16.26
CA MET A 271 13.21 5.52 -17.06
C MET A 271 13.87 6.34 -18.17
N ASP A 272 15.19 6.21 -18.28
CA ASP A 272 15.96 6.79 -19.38
C ASP A 272 15.80 5.96 -20.66
N PHE A 273 14.83 6.34 -21.49
CA PHE A 273 14.62 5.75 -22.81
C PHE A 273 15.68 6.16 -23.82
N ALA A 274 16.34 7.31 -23.65
CA ALA A 274 17.36 7.79 -24.58
C ALA A 274 18.65 6.97 -24.45
N GLY A 275 18.94 6.45 -23.25
CA GLY A 275 20.05 5.54 -22.97
C GLY A 275 19.80 4.07 -23.33
N PHE A 276 18.82 3.74 -24.19
CA PHE A 276 18.60 2.37 -24.65
C PHE A 276 19.62 1.97 -25.72
N SER A 277 20.21 0.79 -25.54
CA SER A 277 21.01 0.15 -26.59
C SER A 277 20.13 -0.33 -27.75
N ASP A 278 20.73 -0.62 -28.90
CA ASP A 278 20.02 -1.18 -30.06
C ASP A 278 19.27 -2.48 -29.72
N GLY A 279 19.89 -3.33 -28.89
CA GLY A 279 19.27 -4.55 -28.39
C GLY A 279 18.03 -4.27 -27.55
N GLU A 280 18.05 -3.21 -26.75
CA GLU A 280 16.92 -2.82 -25.91
C GLU A 280 15.83 -2.12 -26.71
N ASN A 281 16.17 -1.32 -27.71
CA ASN A 281 15.19 -0.75 -28.64
C ASN A 281 14.44 -1.86 -29.39
N LYS A 282 15.17 -2.88 -29.87
CA LYS A 282 14.54 -4.05 -30.50
C LYS A 282 13.68 -4.84 -29.50
N ALA A 283 14.17 -5.05 -28.29
CA ALA A 283 13.40 -5.71 -27.23
C ALA A 283 12.15 -4.91 -26.87
N PHE A 284 12.21 -3.58 -26.87
CA PHE A 284 11.09 -2.71 -26.54
C PHE A 284 9.93 -2.89 -27.50
N HIS A 285 10.19 -2.85 -28.81
CA HIS A 285 9.14 -3.10 -29.82
C HIS A 285 8.56 -4.51 -29.71
N THR A 286 9.42 -5.50 -29.46
CA THR A 286 9.00 -6.91 -29.29
C THR A 286 8.11 -7.06 -28.06
N GLU A 287 8.52 -6.48 -26.93
CA GLU A 287 7.80 -6.59 -25.65
C GLU A 287 6.51 -5.78 -25.62
N PHE A 288 6.48 -4.65 -26.33
CA PHE A 288 5.26 -3.88 -26.59
C PHE A 288 4.21 -4.76 -27.27
N ALA A 289 4.55 -5.33 -28.43
CA ALA A 289 3.64 -6.16 -29.21
C ALA A 289 3.18 -7.41 -28.42
N ARG A 290 4.12 -8.06 -27.73
CA ARG A 290 3.83 -9.24 -26.88
C ARG A 290 2.87 -8.91 -25.73
N THR A 291 3.02 -7.73 -25.12
CA THR A 291 2.19 -7.31 -23.98
C THR A 291 0.80 -6.88 -24.44
N GLU A 292 0.73 -6.15 -25.56
CA GLU A 292 -0.53 -5.82 -26.23
C GLU A 292 -1.33 -7.08 -26.56
N GLU A 293 -0.71 -8.09 -27.18
CA GLU A 293 -1.36 -9.35 -27.51
C GLU A 293 -1.88 -10.08 -26.28
N LYS A 294 -1.06 -10.22 -25.23
CA LYS A 294 -1.49 -10.84 -23.96
C LYS A 294 -2.70 -10.13 -23.34
N LEU A 295 -2.72 -8.79 -23.38
CA LEU A 295 -3.80 -7.99 -22.82
C LEU A 295 -5.07 -8.05 -23.68
N ARG A 296 -4.93 -8.03 -25.02
CA ARG A 296 -6.03 -8.28 -25.95
C ARG A 296 -6.68 -9.62 -25.63
N ASP A 297 -5.88 -10.68 -25.56
CA ASP A 297 -6.39 -12.03 -25.29
C ASP A 297 -7.07 -12.08 -23.92
N ARG A 298 -6.51 -11.41 -22.91
CA ARG A 298 -7.15 -11.31 -21.61
C ARG A 298 -8.53 -10.67 -21.70
N LEU A 299 -8.66 -9.51 -22.35
CA LEU A 299 -9.92 -8.79 -22.54
C LEU A 299 -10.96 -9.67 -23.26
N MET A 300 -10.55 -10.35 -24.33
CA MET A 300 -11.40 -11.22 -25.14
C MET A 300 -11.97 -12.43 -24.37
N HIS A 301 -11.30 -12.85 -23.29
CA HIS A 301 -11.70 -13.96 -22.44
C HIS A 301 -12.32 -13.53 -21.11
N LEU A 302 -12.61 -12.23 -20.92
CA LEU A 302 -13.32 -11.78 -19.73
C LEU A 302 -14.79 -12.21 -19.80
N SER A 303 -15.19 -13.07 -18.87
CA SER A 303 -16.59 -13.43 -18.65
C SER A 303 -17.31 -12.26 -17.98
N VAL A 304 -17.79 -11.30 -18.76
CA VAL A 304 -18.68 -10.25 -18.24
C VAL A 304 -20.08 -10.84 -18.06
N LYS A 305 -20.54 -10.99 -16.82
CA LYS A 305 -21.89 -11.52 -16.53
C LYS A 305 -22.94 -10.68 -17.27
N LYS A 306 -23.98 -11.34 -17.80
CA LYS A 306 -25.20 -10.65 -18.23
C LYS A 306 -25.86 -10.11 -16.95
N GLY A 307 -25.94 -8.78 -16.84
CA GLY A 307 -26.90 -8.13 -15.96
C GLY A 307 -28.31 -8.38 -16.45
#